data_AF-A0A7C3UIJ0-F1
#
_entry.id   AF-A0A7C3UIJ0-F1
#
_cell.length_a   1.000
_cell.length_b   1.000
_cell.length_c   1.000
_cell.angle_alpha   90.00
_cell.angle_beta   90.00
_cell.angle_gamma   90.00
#
_symmetry.space_group_name_H-M   'P 1'
#
loop_
_entity.id
_entity.type
_entity.pdbx_description
1 polymer ?
#
loop_
_entity_poly.entity_id
_entity_poly.type
_entity_poly.pdbx_seq_one_letter_code
_entity_poly.pdbx_strand_id
1 'polypeptide(L)'
;GSVTDCYATDSVAVQNLGGGSYAIVGGLVGLNDGSVTDCYATGSVSVNNGGYTGGLAGGNNPTGTITRGYATGSVSGNSGTHTGGLAGGNYGTITDSYYDGTTTGLGGGETDSLMKQQATFSGWDFTGTWGIHEGLGYPYLLGFGLLPVTVSASPSVGGAVYGGGPYNVGDRATVYAGPDSGYTFTGWTDGGGNTVSGSVYYSFTMGSSPVVLVAHFTGGTPAATPTPAIATPVQAGATSVSSTAQPGATVTLSVNGTSRPAVNAGANGAWTVSVPALSAGDSISVTAQAAGEAVSPAQTATVVFQATKTPIPAINTPVYYRASSVGGTAQPNAAIELTLGDRTSYFATADVNGNWTVGGLNLFVGETISATAQTPGEAVSPAVTTTVLNQTPTPAINTPVYAGATSVGGTAAGNATVTLSVAGSVYNATASAAGTWTVSGLPALTAGQTISVTAQSPGTAVSPAQTTTVVGHAAPQTPAPAINTPVYAGATSVNGTAPGNATVTLSVNGT
;
A
#
# COMPACT_ATOMS: atom_id res chain seq x y z
N GLY A 1 27.88 -28.15 52.29
CA GLY A 1 29.02 -28.96 51.78
C GLY A 1 29.67 -28.23 50.63
N SER A 2 30.73 -28.79 50.05
CA SER A 2 31.41 -28.24 48.88
C SER A 2 31.25 -29.18 47.67
N VAL A 3 30.92 -28.62 46.51
CA VAL A 3 30.97 -29.28 45.21
C VAL A 3 32.07 -28.57 44.41
N THR A 4 33.09 -29.30 43.96
CA THR A 4 34.29 -28.72 43.35
C THR A 4 34.80 -29.60 42.22
N ASP A 5 35.25 -29.00 41.11
CA ASP A 5 35.76 -29.70 39.92
C ASP A 5 34.80 -30.75 39.38
N CYS A 6 33.50 -30.40 39.36
CA CYS A 6 32.41 -31.31 39.00
C CYS A 6 31.60 -30.78 37.82
N TYR A 7 30.96 -31.70 37.10
CA TYR A 7 30.08 -31.32 36.01
C TYR A 7 28.90 -32.28 35.83
N ALA A 8 27.84 -31.78 35.20
CA ALA A 8 26.67 -32.55 34.79
C ALA A 8 26.31 -32.23 33.33
N THR A 9 26.21 -33.26 32.48
CA THR A 9 25.90 -33.09 31.06
C THR A 9 24.50 -33.59 30.67
N ASP A 10 23.92 -34.47 31.47
CA ASP A 10 22.59 -35.02 31.21
C ASP A 10 21.48 -34.11 31.72
N SER A 11 20.31 -34.23 31.08
CA SER A 11 19.15 -33.37 31.36
C SER A 11 18.40 -33.78 32.61
N VAL A 12 17.87 -32.78 33.34
CA VAL A 12 17.05 -32.95 34.54
C VAL A 12 15.63 -32.50 34.25
N ALA A 13 14.66 -33.40 34.45
CA ALA A 13 13.24 -33.10 34.23
C ALA A 13 12.39 -33.52 35.43
N VAL A 14 11.55 -32.62 35.91
CA VAL A 14 10.57 -32.92 36.97
C VAL A 14 9.16 -32.81 36.41
N GLN A 15 8.45 -33.95 36.41
CA GLN A 15 7.07 -34.09 35.95
C GLN A 15 6.18 -34.56 37.10
N ASN A 16 4.92 -34.08 37.14
CA ASN A 16 3.85 -34.56 38.04
C ASN A 16 4.14 -34.39 39.54
N LEU A 17 4.13 -33.15 40.01
CA LEU A 17 4.03 -32.85 41.45
C LEU A 17 2.54 -32.75 41.85
N GLY A 18 2.20 -33.26 43.04
CA GLY A 18 0.85 -33.15 43.60
C GLY A 18 0.42 -31.69 43.83
N GLY A 19 -0.89 -31.44 43.84
CA GLY A 19 -1.46 -30.09 43.95
C GLY A 19 -0.95 -29.34 45.19
N GLY A 20 -0.24 -28.23 44.95
CA GLY A 20 0.30 -27.33 45.98
C GLY A 20 1.79 -27.49 46.30
N SER A 21 2.50 -28.46 45.72
CA SER A 21 3.96 -28.59 45.87
C SER A 21 4.73 -27.71 44.88
N TYR A 22 5.94 -27.26 45.25
CA TYR A 22 6.87 -26.54 44.37
C TYR A 22 8.19 -27.30 44.24
N ALA A 23 8.87 -27.18 43.10
CA ALA A 23 10.16 -27.83 42.85
C ALA A 23 11.33 -26.85 42.98
N ILE A 24 12.48 -27.33 43.48
CA ILE A 24 13.75 -26.59 43.43
C ILE A 24 14.76 -27.46 42.68
N VAL A 25 15.04 -27.09 41.44
CA VAL A 25 15.74 -27.96 40.47
C VAL A 25 16.89 -27.21 39.81
N GLY A 26 18.10 -27.73 39.95
CA GLY A 26 19.26 -27.25 39.21
C GLY A 26 19.83 -28.34 38.31
N GLY A 27 20.57 -27.95 37.28
CA GLY A 27 21.27 -28.90 36.41
C GLY A 27 22.37 -29.68 37.13
N LEU A 28 22.98 -29.09 38.17
CA LEU A 28 23.97 -29.76 39.03
C LEU A 28 23.53 -29.85 40.49
N VAL A 29 22.99 -28.77 41.05
CA VAL A 29 22.63 -28.69 42.49
C VAL A 29 21.19 -28.23 42.67
N GLY A 30 20.38 -28.93 43.48
CA GLY A 30 19.03 -28.46 43.83
C GLY A 30 19.06 -27.18 44.67
N LEU A 31 19.45 -27.29 45.94
CA LEU A 31 19.63 -26.17 46.88
C LEU A 31 21.09 -26.04 47.29
N ASN A 32 21.64 -24.84 47.20
CA ASN A 32 22.99 -24.52 47.63
C ASN A 32 23.00 -23.65 48.91
N ASP A 33 23.37 -24.25 50.04
CA ASP A 33 23.69 -23.56 51.31
C ASP A 33 25.22 -23.51 51.57
N GLY A 34 26.03 -24.10 50.68
CA GLY A 34 27.48 -24.23 50.80
C GLY A 34 28.23 -23.59 49.64
N SER A 35 29.19 -24.29 49.05
CA SER A 35 29.98 -23.78 47.92
C SER A 35 29.90 -24.67 46.69
N VAL A 36 29.67 -24.06 45.52
CA VAL A 36 29.81 -24.67 44.20
C VAL A 36 30.92 -23.94 43.48
N THR A 37 32.05 -24.61 43.27
CA THR A 37 33.29 -23.99 42.79
C THR A 37 33.86 -24.74 41.61
N ASP A 38 34.23 -24.06 40.53
CA ASP A 38 34.83 -24.70 39.35
C ASP A 38 33.95 -25.84 38.79
N CYS A 39 32.68 -25.53 38.54
CA CYS A 39 31.66 -26.53 38.17
C CYS A 39 30.79 -26.10 37.00
N TYR A 40 30.27 -27.04 36.21
CA TYR A 40 29.38 -26.67 35.10
C TYR A 40 28.24 -27.66 34.82
N ALA A 41 27.18 -27.14 34.18
CA ALA A 41 26.02 -27.94 33.76
C ALA A 41 25.62 -27.63 32.31
N THR A 42 25.57 -28.65 31.45
CA THR A 42 25.18 -28.49 30.04
C THR A 42 23.85 -29.16 29.67
N GLY A 43 23.32 -30.02 30.55
CA GLY A 43 22.03 -30.66 30.37
C GLY A 43 20.86 -29.69 30.53
N SER A 44 19.77 -29.92 29.78
CA SER A 44 18.56 -29.12 29.91
C SER A 44 17.87 -29.33 31.26
N VAL A 45 17.22 -28.28 31.78
CA VAL A 45 16.47 -28.31 33.04
C VAL A 45 15.03 -27.90 32.78
N SER A 46 14.07 -28.78 33.08
CA SER A 46 12.65 -28.52 32.84
C SER A 46 11.78 -28.90 34.02
N VAL A 47 10.84 -28.02 34.39
CA VAL A 47 9.85 -28.27 35.44
C VAL A 47 8.43 -27.91 34.99
N ASN A 48 7.46 -28.75 35.33
CA ASN A 48 6.06 -28.54 34.93
C ASN A 48 5.18 -27.92 36.04
N ASN A 49 5.75 -27.59 37.19
CA ASN A 49 5.05 -27.00 38.32
C ASN A 49 5.93 -25.90 38.96
N GLY A 50 5.31 -24.87 39.54
CA GLY A 50 6.01 -23.66 40.01
C GLY A 50 7.16 -23.94 40.99
N GLY A 51 7.99 -22.92 41.24
CA GLY A 51 9.15 -23.03 42.13
C GLY A 51 10.38 -22.29 41.61
N TYR A 52 11.55 -22.87 41.80
CA TYR A 52 12.84 -22.33 41.34
C TYR A 52 13.57 -23.32 40.44
N THR A 53 14.01 -22.87 39.27
CA THR A 53 14.71 -23.70 38.30
C THR A 53 15.89 -22.96 37.72
N GLY A 54 17.09 -23.51 37.88
CA GLY A 54 18.29 -22.89 37.34
C GLY A 54 19.16 -23.83 36.54
N GLY A 55 19.94 -23.27 35.61
CA GLY A 55 20.84 -24.06 34.76
C GLY A 55 21.92 -24.78 35.57
N LEU A 56 22.49 -24.14 36.60
CA LEU A 56 23.48 -24.76 37.49
C LEU A 56 22.86 -25.17 38.83
N ALA A 57 22.19 -24.23 39.51
CA ALA A 57 21.56 -24.44 40.81
C ALA A 57 20.06 -24.11 40.79
N GLY A 58 19.22 -24.88 41.49
CA GLY A 58 17.80 -24.53 41.64
C GLY A 58 17.61 -23.28 42.49
N GLY A 59 18.17 -23.29 43.70
CA GLY A 59 18.21 -22.14 44.60
C GLY A 59 19.58 -21.96 45.24
N ASN A 60 20.08 -20.74 45.27
CA ASN A 60 21.28 -20.33 46.00
C ASN A 60 20.86 -19.55 47.25
N ASN A 61 20.97 -20.16 48.42
CA ASN A 61 20.49 -19.61 49.68
C ASN A 61 21.45 -18.53 50.23
N PRO A 62 21.07 -17.79 51.31
CA PRO A 62 21.86 -16.65 51.80
C PRO A 62 23.33 -16.94 52.15
N THR A 63 23.68 -18.18 52.53
CA THR A 63 25.07 -18.58 52.80
C THR A 63 25.74 -19.26 51.61
N GLY A 64 25.00 -19.50 50.53
CA GLY A 64 25.47 -20.22 49.35
C GLY A 64 26.38 -19.37 48.46
N THR A 65 27.47 -19.97 48.00
CA THR A 65 28.37 -19.39 46.99
C THR A 65 28.40 -20.23 45.72
N ILE A 66 28.38 -19.56 44.58
CA ILE A 66 28.70 -20.13 43.26
C ILE A 66 29.86 -19.32 42.69
N THR A 67 31.00 -19.97 42.47
CA THR A 67 32.23 -19.33 42.02
C THR A 67 32.83 -20.09 40.86
N ARG A 68 33.16 -19.41 39.76
CA ARG A 68 33.69 -20.06 38.54
C ARG A 68 32.80 -21.21 38.07
N GLY A 69 31.49 -20.97 38.07
CA GLY A 69 30.50 -21.91 37.58
C GLY A 69 29.91 -21.50 36.24
N TYR A 70 29.48 -22.46 35.40
CA TYR A 70 28.69 -22.10 34.22
C TYR A 70 27.55 -23.04 33.85
N ALA A 71 26.58 -22.52 33.09
CA ALA A 71 25.48 -23.32 32.54
C ALA A 71 25.16 -23.00 31.06
N THR A 72 24.84 -24.03 30.28
CA THR A 72 24.50 -23.89 28.84
C THR A 72 23.23 -24.64 28.42
N GLY A 73 22.69 -25.52 29.26
CA GLY A 73 21.46 -26.23 28.95
C GLY A 73 20.24 -25.33 28.94
N SER A 74 19.23 -25.63 28.11
CA SER A 74 17.95 -24.91 28.12
C SER A 74 17.28 -24.98 29.49
N VAL A 75 16.72 -23.87 29.96
CA VAL A 75 16.03 -23.79 31.25
C VAL A 75 14.58 -23.39 31.01
N SER A 76 13.64 -24.24 31.41
CA SER A 76 12.21 -24.03 31.13
C SER A 76 11.32 -24.38 32.32
N GLY A 77 10.22 -23.64 32.46
CA GLY A 77 9.23 -23.81 33.52
C GLY A 77 7.85 -23.26 33.14
N ASN A 78 6.79 -23.85 33.70
CA ASN A 78 5.42 -23.35 33.54
C ASN A 78 5.16 -22.05 34.34
N SER A 79 3.98 -21.45 34.15
CA SER A 79 3.55 -20.25 34.87
C SER A 79 3.74 -20.38 36.39
N GLY A 80 4.40 -19.39 37.00
CA GLY A 80 4.76 -19.38 38.43
C GLY A 80 6.13 -19.99 38.76
N THR A 81 6.93 -20.35 37.75
CA THR A 81 8.32 -20.80 37.94
C THR A 81 9.29 -19.62 37.82
N HIS A 82 10.22 -19.51 38.76
CA HIS A 82 11.37 -18.61 38.68
C HIS A 82 12.51 -19.35 37.98
N THR A 83 12.71 -19.06 36.70
CA THR A 83 13.80 -19.62 35.89
C THR A 83 15.00 -18.69 35.87
N GLY A 84 16.21 -19.24 36.04
CA GLY A 84 17.44 -18.46 35.94
C GLY A 84 18.56 -19.22 35.25
N GLY A 85 19.44 -18.51 34.55
CA GLY A 85 20.52 -19.13 33.79
C GLY A 85 21.52 -19.90 34.67
N LEU A 86 21.93 -19.29 35.79
CA LEU A 86 22.75 -19.95 36.81
C LEU A 86 21.92 -20.49 37.98
N ALA A 87 21.08 -19.63 38.58
CA ALA A 87 20.24 -19.99 39.71
C ALA A 87 18.80 -19.52 39.50
N GLY A 88 17.82 -20.39 39.75
CA GLY A 88 16.39 -20.04 39.66
C GLY A 88 15.96 -19.02 40.71
N GLY A 89 16.47 -19.17 41.94
CA GLY A 89 16.40 -18.17 43.00
C GLY A 89 17.79 -17.90 43.57
N ASN A 90 18.21 -16.64 43.67
CA ASN A 90 19.51 -16.27 44.24
C ASN A 90 19.35 -15.30 45.40
N TYR A 91 19.71 -15.76 46.60
CA TYR A 91 19.82 -14.98 47.84
C TYR A 91 21.25 -14.95 48.40
N GLY A 92 22.16 -15.73 47.82
CA GLY A 92 23.58 -15.77 48.16
C GLY A 92 24.46 -15.07 47.12
N THR A 93 25.74 -15.46 47.09
CA THR A 93 26.75 -14.84 46.23
C THR A 93 27.02 -15.69 44.99
N ILE A 94 26.98 -15.07 43.82
CA ILE A 94 27.42 -15.65 42.55
C ILE A 94 28.52 -14.75 41.99
N THR A 95 29.70 -15.32 41.75
CA THR A 95 30.91 -14.59 41.35
C THR A 95 31.63 -15.32 40.25
N ASP A 96 32.21 -14.58 39.29
CA ASP A 96 32.99 -15.13 38.16
C ASP A 96 32.31 -16.31 37.47
N SER A 97 30.98 -16.27 37.36
CA SER A 97 30.15 -17.38 36.89
C SER A 97 29.24 -16.91 35.77
N TYR A 98 29.00 -17.78 34.78
CA TYR A 98 28.43 -17.38 33.51
C TYR A 98 27.34 -18.35 33.05
N TYR A 99 26.39 -17.87 32.25
CA TYR A 99 25.50 -18.77 31.53
C TYR A 99 25.32 -18.25 30.11
N ASP A 100 25.04 -19.18 29.22
CA ASP A 100 24.77 -18.85 27.83
C ASP A 100 23.31 -18.40 27.69
N GLY A 101 23.12 -17.09 27.50
CA GLY A 101 21.79 -16.48 27.37
C GLY A 101 21.02 -16.94 26.13
N THR A 102 21.72 -17.46 25.11
CA THR A 102 21.12 -17.98 23.87
C THR A 102 20.61 -19.40 24.06
N THR A 103 21.46 -20.32 24.55
CA THR A 103 21.12 -21.75 24.66
C THR A 103 20.22 -22.06 25.86
N THR A 104 20.33 -21.28 26.94
CA THR A 104 19.39 -21.36 28.07
C THR A 104 17.96 -20.92 27.68
N GLY A 105 17.82 -20.06 26.68
CA GLY A 105 16.55 -19.48 26.24
C GLY A 105 16.02 -18.36 27.14
N LEU A 106 16.82 -17.87 28.10
CA LEU A 106 16.40 -16.87 29.09
C LEU A 106 16.86 -15.44 28.78
N GLY A 107 17.86 -15.27 27.90
CA GLY A 107 18.49 -13.96 27.66
C GLY A 107 19.28 -13.44 28.86
N GLY A 108 19.96 -12.29 28.72
CA GLY A 108 20.68 -11.62 29.81
C GLY A 108 22.04 -12.24 30.23
N GLY A 109 22.31 -13.48 29.84
CA GLY A 109 23.62 -14.13 29.97
C GLY A 109 24.57 -13.74 28.84
N GLU A 110 25.77 -14.30 28.86
CA GLU A 110 26.72 -14.15 27.76
C GLU A 110 26.20 -14.87 26.52
N THR A 111 26.54 -14.37 25.33
CA THR A 111 26.14 -15.05 24.09
C THR A 111 26.91 -16.37 23.92
N ASP A 112 26.34 -17.33 23.19
CA ASP A 112 27.03 -18.56 22.77
C ASP A 112 28.44 -18.31 22.20
N SER A 113 28.60 -17.24 21.42
CA SER A 113 29.90 -16.86 20.86
C SER A 113 30.89 -16.38 21.92
N LEU A 114 30.44 -15.62 22.93
CA LEU A 114 31.31 -15.10 24.00
C LEU A 114 31.63 -16.17 25.04
N MET A 115 30.69 -17.07 25.32
CA MET A 115 30.90 -18.22 26.21
C MET A 115 31.95 -19.22 25.68
N LYS A 116 32.37 -19.09 24.42
CA LYS A 116 33.46 -19.86 23.80
C LYS A 116 34.77 -19.09 23.72
N GLN A 117 34.86 -17.91 24.35
CA GLN A 117 36.09 -17.09 24.38
C GLN A 117 36.75 -17.14 25.76
N GLN A 118 38.05 -17.44 25.83
CA GLN A 118 38.79 -17.52 27.11
C GLN A 118 38.74 -16.20 27.87
N ALA A 119 38.83 -15.09 27.13
CA ALA A 119 38.81 -13.73 27.67
C ALA A 119 37.52 -13.38 28.44
N THR A 120 36.41 -14.10 28.20
CA THR A 120 35.14 -13.92 28.91
C THR A 120 35.25 -14.33 30.37
N PHE A 121 36.03 -15.38 30.65
CA PHE A 121 36.12 -16.04 31.94
C PHE A 121 37.23 -15.43 32.80
N SER A 122 37.03 -14.17 33.20
CA SER A 122 37.96 -13.45 34.06
C SER A 122 38.13 -14.17 35.40
N GLY A 123 39.39 -14.35 35.85
CA GLY A 123 39.71 -15.02 37.11
C GLY A 123 39.72 -16.54 37.08
N TRP A 124 39.52 -17.17 35.91
CA TRP A 124 39.61 -18.63 35.74
C TRP A 124 41.06 -19.06 35.44
N ASP A 125 41.46 -20.20 36.00
CA ASP A 125 42.78 -20.79 35.73
C ASP A 125 42.72 -21.74 34.52
N PHE A 126 43.11 -21.22 33.35
CA PHE A 126 43.21 -22.01 32.12
C PHE A 126 44.56 -22.74 31.94
N THR A 127 45.41 -22.73 32.97
CA THR A 127 46.72 -23.39 32.93
C THR A 127 46.76 -24.70 33.72
N GLY A 128 45.87 -24.87 34.70
CA GLY A 128 45.81 -26.08 35.52
C GLY A 128 44.41 -26.66 35.72
N THR A 129 43.38 -25.82 35.83
CA THR A 129 42.02 -26.26 36.19
C THR A 129 41.12 -26.43 34.97
N TRP A 130 41.10 -25.41 34.10
CA TRP A 130 40.23 -25.33 32.95
C TRP A 130 41.00 -25.37 31.63
N GLY A 131 40.38 -25.92 30.59
CA GLY A 131 40.76 -25.75 29.20
C GLY A 131 39.63 -25.07 28.44
N ILE A 132 39.95 -24.36 27.37
CA ILE A 132 38.95 -23.82 26.44
C ILE A 132 39.53 -23.79 25.03
N HIS A 133 38.68 -23.96 24.02
CA HIS A 133 39.04 -23.79 22.63
C HIS A 133 38.37 -22.55 22.08
N GLU A 134 39.17 -21.50 21.87
CA GLU A 134 38.71 -20.18 21.41
C GLU A 134 37.77 -20.30 20.20
N GLY A 135 36.53 -19.85 20.39
CA GLY A 135 35.45 -19.85 19.39
C GLY A 135 34.83 -21.22 19.08
N LEU A 136 35.34 -22.32 19.62
CA LEU A 136 34.91 -23.68 19.25
C LEU A 136 34.11 -24.39 20.35
N GLY A 137 34.41 -24.15 21.62
CA GLY A 137 33.76 -24.86 22.72
C GLY A 137 33.83 -24.12 24.05
N TYR A 138 32.90 -24.46 24.94
CA TYR A 138 32.86 -23.93 26.30
C TYR A 138 34.06 -24.42 27.14
N PRO A 139 34.38 -23.76 28.27
CA PRO A 139 35.39 -24.27 29.20
C PRO A 139 35.13 -25.71 29.65
N TYR A 140 36.18 -26.51 29.82
CA TYR A 140 36.11 -27.87 30.33
C TYR A 140 37.20 -28.12 31.38
N LEU A 141 36.99 -29.07 32.28
CA LEU A 141 37.94 -29.38 33.36
C LEU A 141 39.09 -30.26 32.84
N LEU A 142 40.35 -29.87 33.12
CA LEU A 142 41.56 -30.59 32.66
C LEU A 142 41.87 -31.88 33.44
N GLY A 143 41.33 -32.04 34.64
CA GLY A 143 41.65 -33.14 35.57
C GLY A 143 41.26 -34.56 35.12
N PHE A 144 40.69 -34.74 33.92
CA PHE A 144 40.06 -36.00 33.49
C PHE A 144 40.76 -36.73 32.32
N GLY A 145 41.95 -36.32 31.87
CA GLY A 145 42.70 -37.03 30.79
C GLY A 145 42.24 -36.73 29.36
N LEU A 146 41.62 -35.57 29.19
CA LEU A 146 41.09 -35.06 27.92
C LEU A 146 42.20 -34.41 27.08
N LEU A 147 42.31 -34.78 25.81
CA LEU A 147 43.16 -34.12 24.82
C LEU A 147 42.34 -33.34 23.80
N PRO A 148 42.83 -32.18 23.35
CA PRO A 148 42.05 -31.32 22.47
C PRO A 148 42.16 -31.71 21.00
N VAL A 149 41.04 -31.57 20.30
CA VAL A 149 40.94 -31.51 18.83
C VAL A 149 40.59 -30.08 18.44
N THR A 150 41.46 -29.41 17.71
CA THR A 150 41.24 -28.08 17.17
C THR A 150 40.87 -28.18 15.70
N VAL A 151 39.79 -27.51 15.28
CA VAL A 151 39.36 -27.45 13.87
C VAL A 151 39.28 -25.99 13.41
N SER A 152 39.65 -25.71 12.16
CA SER A 152 39.49 -24.38 11.54
C SER A 152 39.13 -24.47 10.06
N ALA A 153 38.63 -23.38 9.47
CA ALA A 153 38.26 -23.28 8.06
C ALA A 153 39.23 -22.35 7.29
N SER A 154 39.55 -22.71 6.04
CA SER A 154 40.41 -21.93 5.14
C SER A 154 39.85 -21.88 3.71
N PRO A 155 39.48 -20.70 3.18
CA PRO A 155 39.34 -19.44 3.92
C PRO A 155 38.26 -19.57 5.01
N SER A 156 38.33 -18.73 6.05
CA SER A 156 37.38 -18.76 7.17
C SER A 156 35.93 -18.50 6.76
N VAL A 157 35.71 -17.80 5.64
CA VAL A 157 34.38 -17.55 5.04
C VAL A 157 33.87 -18.71 4.17
N GLY A 158 34.68 -19.77 4.00
CA GLY A 158 34.37 -20.86 3.08
C GLY A 158 33.39 -21.90 3.62
N GLY A 159 33.18 -21.93 4.93
CA GLY A 159 32.28 -22.87 5.58
C GLY A 159 32.52 -23.00 7.08
N ALA A 160 31.60 -23.67 7.75
CA ALA A 160 31.68 -23.97 9.18
C ALA A 160 32.35 -25.32 9.44
N VAL A 161 33.07 -25.43 10.55
CA VAL A 161 33.72 -26.66 11.02
C VAL A 161 33.25 -27.04 12.42
N TYR A 162 33.07 -28.34 12.65
CA TYR A 162 32.51 -28.90 13.87
C TYR A 162 33.30 -30.13 14.34
N GLY A 163 33.08 -30.54 15.59
CA GLY A 163 33.72 -31.72 16.18
C GLY A 163 35.10 -31.48 16.78
N GLY A 164 35.52 -30.22 16.91
CA GLY A 164 36.60 -29.85 17.84
C GLY A 164 36.16 -29.98 19.29
N GLY A 165 37.11 -29.89 20.21
CA GLY A 165 36.87 -30.00 21.65
C GLY A 165 37.74 -31.06 22.34
N PRO A 166 37.55 -31.24 23.65
CA PRO A 166 38.24 -32.26 24.42
C PRO A 166 37.70 -33.67 24.13
N TYR A 167 38.60 -34.65 24.04
CA TYR A 167 38.28 -36.07 23.89
C TYR A 167 39.19 -36.91 24.78
N ASN A 168 38.74 -38.06 25.28
CA ASN A 168 39.65 -38.94 26.02
C ASN A 168 40.65 -39.60 25.06
N VAL A 169 41.85 -39.87 25.56
CA VAL A 169 42.81 -40.73 24.85
C VAL A 169 42.15 -42.08 24.55
N GLY A 170 42.21 -42.53 23.29
CA GLY A 170 41.61 -43.77 22.81
C GLY A 170 40.15 -43.64 22.33
N ASP A 171 39.47 -42.51 22.58
CA ASP A 171 38.12 -42.28 22.06
C ASP A 171 38.14 -42.00 20.55
N ARG A 172 37.02 -42.31 19.90
CA ARG A 172 36.81 -41.96 18.50
C ARG A 172 36.27 -40.53 18.39
N ALA A 173 37.07 -39.61 17.84
CA ALA A 173 36.67 -38.26 17.49
C ALA A 173 36.15 -38.22 16.03
N THR A 174 35.17 -37.36 15.75
CA THR A 174 34.69 -37.11 14.38
C THR A 174 34.50 -35.62 14.15
N VAL A 175 35.15 -35.09 13.12
CA VAL A 175 35.00 -33.69 12.69
C VAL A 175 34.18 -33.60 11.41
N TYR A 176 33.50 -32.47 11.23
CA TYR A 176 32.63 -32.19 10.09
C TYR A 176 32.89 -30.80 9.51
N ALA A 177 32.89 -30.68 8.18
CA ALA A 177 32.98 -29.42 7.45
C ALA A 177 31.71 -29.20 6.62
N GLY A 178 30.99 -28.13 6.90
CA GLY A 178 29.83 -27.67 6.11
C GLY A 178 30.24 -26.51 5.21
N PRO A 179 30.35 -26.70 3.88
CA PRO A 179 30.62 -25.59 2.96
C PRO A 179 29.48 -24.57 2.98
N ASP A 180 29.83 -23.29 3.05
CA ASP A 180 28.86 -22.21 2.89
C ASP A 180 28.46 -22.03 1.41
N SER A 181 27.34 -21.35 1.16
CA SER A 181 26.80 -21.15 -0.19
C SER A 181 27.84 -20.51 -1.12
N GLY A 182 28.05 -21.12 -2.29
CA GLY A 182 29.06 -20.66 -3.26
C GLY A 182 30.48 -21.18 -3.00
N TYR A 183 30.69 -21.98 -1.96
CA TYR A 183 31.95 -22.66 -1.66
C TYR A 183 31.82 -24.18 -1.78
N THR A 184 32.96 -24.83 -2.07
CA THR A 184 33.11 -26.27 -2.18
C THR A 184 34.24 -26.71 -1.29
N PHE A 185 34.00 -27.70 -0.42
CA PHE A 185 35.04 -28.31 0.42
C PHE A 185 36.01 -29.14 -0.43
N THR A 186 37.30 -29.01 -0.16
CA THR A 186 38.37 -29.68 -0.92
C THR A 186 39.19 -30.67 -0.11
N GLY A 187 39.20 -30.58 1.23
CA GLY A 187 39.86 -31.56 2.09
C GLY A 187 40.22 -31.05 3.48
N TRP A 188 40.60 -31.97 4.36
CA TRP A 188 41.16 -31.71 5.68
C TRP A 188 42.68 -31.86 5.66
N THR A 189 43.41 -30.95 6.30
CA THR A 189 44.84 -31.09 6.59
C THR A 189 45.15 -31.08 8.09
N ASP A 190 46.24 -31.71 8.50
CA ASP A 190 46.78 -31.57 9.86
C ASP A 190 47.46 -30.20 10.08
N GLY A 191 47.96 -29.96 11.31
CA GLY A 191 48.71 -28.74 11.65
C GLY A 191 50.06 -28.58 10.92
N GLY A 192 50.56 -29.64 10.27
CA GLY A 192 51.74 -29.61 9.40
C GLY A 192 51.41 -29.34 7.92
N GLY A 193 50.13 -29.24 7.57
CA GLY A 193 49.65 -29.04 6.20
C GLY A 193 49.48 -30.33 5.39
N ASN A 194 49.64 -31.52 5.99
CA ASN A 194 49.46 -32.78 5.29
C ASN A 194 47.98 -33.12 5.17
N THR A 195 47.54 -33.57 3.99
CA THR A 195 46.15 -34.00 3.78
C THR A 195 45.84 -35.26 4.58
N VAL A 196 44.79 -35.21 5.40
CA VAL A 196 44.34 -36.33 6.24
C VAL A 196 42.99 -36.93 5.80
N SER A 197 42.18 -36.16 5.06
CA SER A 197 40.90 -36.65 4.52
C SER A 197 40.42 -35.79 3.35
N GLY A 198 39.77 -36.41 2.37
CA GLY A 198 39.02 -35.73 1.30
C GLY A 198 37.51 -35.69 1.53
N SER A 199 37.02 -36.21 2.66
CA SER A 199 35.59 -36.25 3.01
C SER A 199 35.25 -35.14 3.99
N VAL A 200 34.03 -34.58 3.85
CA VAL A 200 33.48 -33.59 4.79
C VAL A 200 33.37 -34.14 6.22
N TYR A 201 33.26 -35.46 6.38
CA TYR A 201 33.37 -36.14 7.67
C TYR A 201 34.73 -36.82 7.79
N TYR A 202 35.44 -36.57 8.88
CA TYR A 202 36.70 -37.24 9.20
C TYR A 202 36.67 -37.79 10.62
N SER A 203 36.73 -39.12 10.76
CA SER A 203 36.84 -39.81 12.05
C SER A 203 38.26 -40.32 12.29
N PHE A 204 38.75 -40.21 13.52
CA PHE A 204 40.02 -40.75 13.95
C PHE A 204 39.96 -41.18 15.42
N THR A 205 40.93 -41.99 15.86
CA THR A 205 41.08 -42.37 17.28
C THR A 205 42.06 -41.41 17.93
N MET A 206 41.72 -40.89 19.11
CA MET A 206 42.57 -39.97 19.85
C MET A 206 43.84 -40.66 20.32
N GLY A 207 44.98 -40.12 19.90
CA GLY A 207 46.30 -40.53 20.38
C GLY A 207 46.64 -39.92 21.73
N SER A 208 47.94 -39.85 22.05
CA SER A 208 48.46 -39.25 23.28
C SER A 208 48.87 -37.78 23.12
N SER A 209 48.49 -37.12 22.04
CA SER A 209 48.82 -35.72 21.74
C SER A 209 47.61 -34.94 21.19
N PRO A 210 47.57 -33.61 21.38
CA PRO A 210 46.62 -32.71 20.72
C PRO A 210 46.55 -32.90 19.20
N VAL A 211 45.37 -32.71 18.62
CA VAL A 211 45.15 -32.78 17.16
C VAL A 211 44.71 -31.42 16.64
N VAL A 212 45.28 -30.97 15.52
CA VAL A 212 44.90 -29.74 14.82
C VAL A 212 44.53 -30.09 13.39
N LEU A 213 43.38 -29.59 12.94
CA LEU A 213 42.80 -29.87 11.63
C LEU A 213 42.30 -28.59 10.95
N VAL A 214 42.54 -28.46 9.65
CA VAL A 214 42.07 -27.34 8.83
C VAL A 214 41.23 -27.87 7.67
N ALA A 215 39.98 -27.42 7.56
CA ALA A 215 39.12 -27.67 6.41
C ALA A 215 39.39 -26.64 5.32
N HIS A 216 39.64 -27.10 4.11
CA HIS A 216 39.89 -26.24 2.95
C HIS A 216 38.66 -26.12 2.06
N PHE A 217 38.41 -24.90 1.58
CA PHE A 217 37.28 -24.57 0.71
C PHE A 217 37.75 -23.77 -0.51
N THR A 218 37.08 -23.95 -1.64
CA THR A 218 37.30 -23.21 -2.89
C THR A 218 35.99 -22.71 -3.48
N GLY A 219 35.97 -21.53 -4.10
CA GLY A 219 34.76 -20.83 -4.57
C GLY A 219 34.69 -19.40 -4.05
N GLY A 220 33.51 -18.77 -4.07
CA GLY A 220 33.29 -17.50 -3.34
C GLY A 220 32.77 -16.29 -4.11
N THR A 221 31.75 -16.46 -4.96
CA THR A 221 30.77 -15.37 -5.09
C THR A 221 29.46 -15.87 -4.50
N PRO A 222 29.02 -15.32 -3.34
CA PRO A 222 27.68 -15.58 -2.83
C PRO A 222 26.66 -15.33 -3.95
N ALA A 223 25.58 -16.10 -3.99
CA ALA A 223 24.49 -15.80 -4.91
C ALA A 223 24.07 -14.33 -4.72
N ALA A 224 23.91 -13.60 -5.82
CA ALA A 224 23.46 -12.21 -5.75
C ALA A 224 21.97 -12.18 -5.42
N THR A 225 21.56 -11.23 -4.58
CA THR A 225 20.15 -10.98 -4.33
C THR A 225 19.42 -10.67 -5.65
N PRO A 226 18.20 -11.19 -5.86
CA PRO A 226 17.41 -10.89 -7.04
C PRO A 226 17.29 -9.38 -7.24
N THR A 227 17.48 -8.93 -8.48
CA THR A 227 17.37 -7.51 -8.84
C THR A 227 15.99 -6.98 -8.44
N PRO A 228 15.92 -5.90 -7.64
CA PRO A 228 14.65 -5.31 -7.24
C PRO A 228 13.96 -4.69 -8.45
N ALA A 229 12.63 -4.73 -8.45
CA ALA A 229 11.85 -4.07 -9.49
C ALA A 229 11.78 -2.55 -9.24
N ILE A 230 11.50 -1.78 -10.29
CA ILE A 230 11.06 -0.38 -10.19
C ILE A 230 9.68 -0.31 -10.86
N ALA A 231 8.69 0.29 -10.19
CA ALA A 231 7.41 0.57 -10.83
C ALA A 231 7.64 1.62 -11.93
N THR A 232 7.47 1.22 -13.20
CA THR A 232 7.64 2.10 -14.35
C THR A 232 6.30 2.46 -15.00
N PRO A 233 6.16 3.68 -15.54
CA PRO A 233 7.13 4.78 -15.51
C PRO A 233 7.16 5.51 -14.16
N VAL A 234 8.35 5.97 -13.73
CA VAL A 234 8.49 6.92 -12.62
C VAL A 234 8.23 8.32 -13.16
N GLN A 235 7.31 9.07 -12.55
CA GLN A 235 6.84 10.35 -13.08
C GLN A 235 7.45 11.54 -12.33
N ALA A 236 7.68 12.63 -13.04
CA ALA A 236 8.08 13.90 -12.45
C ALA A 236 7.04 14.37 -11.42
N GLY A 237 7.49 14.93 -10.30
CA GLY A 237 6.67 15.31 -9.16
C GLY A 237 6.49 14.20 -8.12
N ALA A 238 6.87 12.95 -8.41
CA ALA A 238 6.84 11.88 -7.41
C ALA A 238 7.74 12.22 -6.22
N THR A 239 7.22 12.04 -5.01
CA THR A 239 7.92 12.29 -3.73
C THR A 239 8.33 11.00 -3.03
N SER A 240 8.12 9.86 -3.68
CA SER A 240 8.58 8.56 -3.22
C SER A 240 8.79 7.62 -4.41
N VAL A 241 9.63 6.61 -4.21
CA VAL A 241 9.79 5.47 -5.11
C VAL A 241 9.46 4.22 -4.32
N SER A 242 8.63 3.35 -4.87
CA SER A 242 8.17 2.13 -4.22
C SER A 242 8.12 0.97 -5.20
N SER A 243 8.44 -0.23 -4.72
CA SER A 243 8.34 -1.46 -5.52
C SER A 243 8.46 -2.70 -4.63
N THR A 244 8.94 -3.80 -5.22
CA THR A 244 9.21 -5.07 -4.55
C THR A 244 10.67 -5.48 -4.64
N ALA A 245 11.17 -6.14 -3.60
CA ALA A 245 12.47 -6.81 -3.51
C ALA A 245 12.31 -8.12 -2.73
N GLN A 246 13.37 -8.91 -2.60
CA GLN A 246 13.36 -10.10 -1.74
C GLN A 246 12.96 -9.69 -0.30
N PRO A 247 12.01 -10.39 0.36
CA PRO A 247 11.59 -10.06 1.72
C PRO A 247 12.76 -9.99 2.70
N GLY A 248 12.80 -8.93 3.52
CA GLY A 248 13.87 -8.70 4.48
C GLY A 248 15.18 -8.17 3.89
N ALA A 249 15.31 -8.04 2.57
CA ALA A 249 16.50 -7.46 1.95
C ALA A 249 16.59 -5.95 2.20
N THR A 250 17.80 -5.45 2.40
CA THR A 250 18.11 -4.02 2.49
C THR A 250 18.12 -3.43 1.08
N VAL A 251 17.25 -2.45 0.83
CA VAL A 251 17.12 -1.75 -0.45
C VAL A 251 17.83 -0.40 -0.38
N THR A 252 18.66 -0.13 -1.38
CA THR A 252 19.37 1.16 -1.54
C THR A 252 18.91 1.82 -2.83
N LEU A 253 18.32 3.02 -2.70
CA LEU A 253 17.88 3.86 -3.81
C LEU A 253 18.89 5.00 -4.01
N SER A 254 19.20 5.33 -5.26
CA SER A 254 19.98 6.50 -5.66
C SER A 254 19.24 7.31 -6.71
N VAL A 255 19.29 8.64 -6.59
CA VAL A 255 18.73 9.60 -7.54
C VAL A 255 19.87 10.48 -8.06
N ASN A 256 20.12 10.48 -9.37
CA ASN A 256 21.24 11.19 -10.00
C ASN A 256 22.61 10.87 -9.34
N GLY A 257 22.81 9.59 -9.01
CA GLY A 257 24.03 9.12 -8.33
C GLY A 257 24.10 9.42 -6.83
N THR A 258 23.14 10.18 -6.27
CA THR A 258 23.08 10.47 -4.82
C THR A 258 22.20 9.44 -4.11
N SER A 259 22.82 8.63 -3.23
CA SER A 259 22.13 7.62 -2.43
C SER A 259 21.18 8.21 -1.39
N ARG A 260 20.10 7.48 -1.12
CA ARG A 260 19.10 7.76 -0.08
C ARG A 260 19.27 6.81 1.10
N PRO A 261 18.71 7.13 2.27
CA PRO A 261 18.72 6.22 3.41
C PRO A 261 18.15 4.85 3.02
N ALA A 262 18.87 3.79 3.38
CA ALA A 262 18.45 2.43 3.07
C ALA A 262 17.18 2.05 3.87
N VAL A 263 16.36 1.20 3.28
CA VAL A 263 15.14 0.66 3.89
C VAL A 263 15.12 -0.85 3.76
N ASN A 264 14.43 -1.56 4.66
CA ASN A 264 14.26 -3.00 4.54
C ASN A 264 12.95 -3.31 3.82
N ALA A 265 12.97 -4.26 2.90
CA ALA A 265 11.77 -4.80 2.29
C ALA A 265 10.94 -5.54 3.34
N GLY A 266 9.62 -5.28 3.37
CA GLY A 266 8.70 -5.95 4.29
C GLY A 266 8.55 -7.45 4.01
N ALA A 267 7.77 -8.14 4.83
CA ALA A 267 7.53 -9.59 4.69
C ALA A 267 6.90 -9.99 3.34
N ASN A 268 6.18 -9.07 2.69
CA ASN A 268 5.61 -9.24 1.34
C ASN A 268 6.55 -8.75 0.22
N GLY A 269 7.79 -8.37 0.55
CA GLY A 269 8.76 -7.81 -0.38
C GLY A 269 8.56 -6.33 -0.71
N ALA A 270 7.50 -5.68 -0.21
CA ALA A 270 7.24 -4.27 -0.50
C ALA A 270 8.23 -3.35 0.19
N TRP A 271 8.68 -2.31 -0.50
CA TRP A 271 9.53 -1.26 0.04
C TRP A 271 9.14 0.10 -0.56
N THR A 272 9.38 1.16 0.20
CA THR A 272 9.16 2.55 -0.23
C THR A 272 10.26 3.43 0.33
N VAL A 273 10.80 4.32 -0.51
CA VAL A 273 11.78 5.34 -0.12
C VAL A 273 11.23 6.71 -0.47
N SER A 274 11.16 7.62 0.51
CA SER A 274 10.80 9.01 0.27
C SER A 274 11.95 9.77 -0.38
N VAL A 275 11.63 10.60 -1.38
CA VAL A 275 12.58 11.44 -2.12
C VAL A 275 12.04 12.86 -2.26
N PRO A 276 12.91 13.87 -2.43
CA PRO A 276 12.47 15.17 -2.95
C PRO A 276 11.71 14.97 -4.27
N ALA A 277 10.80 15.89 -4.58
CA ALA A 277 10.02 15.84 -5.83
C ALA A 277 10.95 15.65 -7.04
N LEU A 278 10.77 14.53 -7.75
CA LEU A 278 11.60 14.16 -8.88
C LEU A 278 11.34 15.07 -10.09
N SER A 279 12.38 15.38 -10.85
CA SER A 279 12.30 16.15 -12.09
C SER A 279 12.36 15.24 -13.31
N ALA A 280 11.74 15.65 -14.41
CA ALA A 280 11.85 14.92 -15.67
C ALA A 280 13.32 14.85 -16.12
N GLY A 281 13.78 13.65 -16.46
CA GLY A 281 15.18 13.37 -16.79
C GLY A 281 16.02 12.87 -15.62
N ASP A 282 15.53 12.90 -14.38
CA ASP A 282 16.24 12.33 -13.23
C ASP A 282 16.51 10.83 -13.46
N SER A 283 17.71 10.39 -13.12
CA SER A 283 18.12 8.99 -13.16
C SER A 283 17.90 8.33 -11.81
N ILE A 284 17.21 7.20 -11.82
CA ILE A 284 16.94 6.37 -10.65
C ILE A 284 17.75 5.08 -10.77
N SER A 285 18.39 4.67 -9.67
CA SER A 285 19.11 3.41 -9.56
C SER A 285 18.77 2.73 -8.24
N VAL A 286 18.44 1.43 -8.27
CA VAL A 286 18.05 0.65 -7.09
C VAL A 286 18.84 -0.66 -7.03
N THR A 287 19.37 -0.98 -5.86
CA THR A 287 19.96 -2.29 -5.53
C THR A 287 19.31 -2.87 -4.27
N ALA A 288 19.41 -4.18 -4.09
CA ALA A 288 18.98 -4.89 -2.89
C ALA A 288 20.08 -5.84 -2.40
N GLN A 289 20.13 -6.08 -1.08
CA GLN A 289 21.03 -7.05 -0.47
C GLN A 289 20.31 -7.80 0.67
N ALA A 290 20.17 -9.11 0.52
CA ALA A 290 19.73 -10.01 1.59
C ALA A 290 20.91 -10.47 2.45
N ALA A 291 20.62 -10.91 3.69
CA ALA A 291 21.65 -11.40 4.59
C ALA A 291 22.33 -12.66 4.03
N GLY A 292 23.67 -12.66 3.96
CA GLY A 292 24.45 -13.77 3.42
C GLY A 292 24.55 -13.81 1.88
N GLU A 293 23.94 -12.85 1.18
CA GLU A 293 23.97 -12.73 -0.27
C GLU A 293 24.79 -11.51 -0.74
N ALA A 294 25.26 -11.58 -1.99
CA ALA A 294 25.90 -10.43 -2.63
C ALA A 294 24.86 -9.40 -3.09
N VAL A 295 25.27 -8.13 -3.22
CA VAL A 295 24.39 -7.06 -3.71
C VAL A 295 23.88 -7.39 -5.12
N SER A 296 22.60 -7.14 -5.36
CA SER A 296 21.99 -7.33 -6.67
C SER A 296 22.63 -6.43 -7.75
N PRO A 297 22.55 -6.79 -9.03
CA PRO A 297 22.68 -5.82 -10.12
C PRO A 297 21.72 -4.64 -9.90
N ALA A 298 22.13 -3.45 -10.35
CA ALA A 298 21.30 -2.25 -10.23
C ALA A 298 20.19 -2.23 -11.30
N GLN A 299 18.94 -2.04 -10.86
CA GLN A 299 17.85 -1.67 -11.75
C GLN A 299 17.85 -0.16 -11.93
N THR A 300 17.75 0.31 -13.17
CA THR A 300 17.71 1.74 -13.49
C THR A 300 16.42 2.15 -14.17
N ALA A 301 16.03 3.41 -13.98
CA ALA A 301 14.91 4.05 -14.66
C ALA A 301 15.20 5.55 -14.86
N THR A 302 14.58 6.16 -15.86
CA THR A 302 14.59 7.62 -16.05
C THR A 302 13.21 8.17 -15.73
N VAL A 303 13.17 9.25 -14.97
CA VAL A 303 11.93 9.94 -14.61
C VAL A 303 11.39 10.62 -15.86
N VAL A 304 10.13 10.34 -16.20
CA VAL A 304 9.47 10.92 -17.36
C VAL A 304 8.53 12.04 -16.93
N PHE A 305 8.38 13.05 -17.77
CA PHE A 305 7.33 14.04 -17.62
C PHE A 305 5.99 13.41 -18.02
N GLN A 306 4.98 13.47 -17.16
CA GLN A 306 3.60 13.24 -17.56
C GLN A 306 2.93 14.60 -17.72
N ALA A 307 2.64 15.01 -18.95
CA ALA A 307 1.80 16.18 -19.18
C ALA A 307 0.42 15.92 -18.57
N THR A 308 -0.15 16.92 -17.88
CA THR A 308 -1.56 16.89 -17.50
C THR A 308 -2.41 16.66 -18.74
N LYS A 309 -3.49 15.89 -18.60
CA LYS A 309 -4.34 15.53 -19.73
C LYS A 309 -5.51 16.50 -19.83
N THR A 310 -5.72 17.05 -21.03
CA THR A 310 -6.88 17.90 -21.31
C THR A 310 -8.18 17.12 -21.00
N PRO A 311 -9.16 17.70 -20.30
CA PRO A 311 -10.46 17.08 -20.08
C PRO A 311 -11.16 16.71 -21.40
N ILE A 312 -11.97 15.65 -21.37
CA ILE A 312 -12.78 15.21 -22.52
C ILE A 312 -13.76 16.34 -22.88
N PRO A 313 -13.81 16.81 -24.14
CA PRO A 313 -14.82 17.78 -24.55
C PRO A 313 -16.22 17.14 -24.59
N ALA A 314 -17.27 17.94 -24.57
CA ALA A 314 -18.64 17.50 -24.81
C ALA A 314 -19.08 17.93 -26.21
N ILE A 315 -19.91 17.12 -26.86
CA ILE A 315 -20.63 17.47 -28.10
C ILE A 315 -22.09 17.75 -27.72
N ASN A 316 -22.64 18.86 -28.19
CA ASN A 316 -24.07 19.16 -28.05
C ASN A 316 -24.88 18.11 -28.79
N THR A 317 -25.71 17.38 -28.05
CA THR A 317 -26.51 16.28 -28.57
C THR A 317 -28.00 16.55 -28.35
N PRO A 318 -28.88 15.96 -29.17
CA PRO A 318 -28.58 15.16 -30.37
C PRO A 318 -28.06 16.00 -31.56
N VAL A 319 -27.28 15.36 -32.45
CA VAL A 319 -26.86 15.93 -33.74
C VAL A 319 -27.74 15.34 -34.84
N TYR A 320 -28.33 16.20 -35.67
CA TYR A 320 -29.33 15.81 -36.66
C TYR A 320 -28.78 15.86 -38.10
N TYR A 321 -29.38 15.04 -38.97
CA TYR A 321 -29.10 15.06 -40.40
C TYR A 321 -29.28 16.48 -41.00
N ARG A 322 -28.34 16.89 -41.86
CA ARG A 322 -28.25 18.22 -42.48
C ARG A 322 -27.93 19.39 -41.55
N ALA A 323 -27.57 19.15 -40.29
CA ALA A 323 -26.99 20.21 -39.47
C ALA A 323 -25.71 20.74 -40.14
N SER A 324 -25.62 22.06 -40.31
CA SER A 324 -24.49 22.73 -40.96
C SER A 324 -23.36 23.08 -39.98
N SER A 325 -23.58 22.83 -38.70
CA SER A 325 -22.60 23.04 -37.63
C SER A 325 -22.79 22.04 -36.50
N VAL A 326 -21.71 21.78 -35.78
CA VAL A 326 -21.68 21.02 -34.53
C VAL A 326 -20.93 21.87 -33.50
N GLY A 327 -21.46 21.93 -32.28
CA GLY A 327 -20.81 22.63 -31.19
C GLY A 327 -20.80 21.81 -29.92
N GLY A 328 -20.25 22.38 -28.86
CA GLY A 328 -20.10 21.71 -27.59
C GLY A 328 -19.33 22.56 -26.58
N THR A 329 -18.87 21.90 -25.52
CA THR A 329 -18.05 22.53 -24.48
C THR A 329 -16.70 21.83 -24.33
N ALA A 330 -15.67 22.56 -23.91
CA ALA A 330 -14.36 22.03 -23.54
C ALA A 330 -13.70 22.97 -22.53
N GLN A 331 -12.51 22.62 -22.04
CA GLN A 331 -11.70 23.56 -21.26
C GLN A 331 -11.45 24.85 -22.07
N PRO A 332 -11.60 26.05 -21.48
CA PRO A 332 -11.38 27.31 -22.20
C PRO A 332 -10.02 27.36 -22.90
N ASN A 333 -10.00 27.90 -24.12
CA ASN A 333 -8.83 27.99 -25.00
C ASN A 333 -8.26 26.64 -25.48
N ALA A 334 -8.93 25.51 -25.23
CA ALA A 334 -8.51 24.24 -25.81
C ALA A 334 -8.76 24.21 -27.33
N ALA A 335 -7.79 23.72 -28.09
CA ALA A 335 -7.96 23.41 -29.50
C ALA A 335 -8.82 22.15 -29.64
N ILE A 336 -9.84 22.19 -30.49
CA ILE A 336 -10.77 21.10 -30.76
C ILE A 336 -10.47 20.53 -32.13
N GLU A 337 -10.35 19.21 -32.21
CA GLU A 337 -10.35 18.46 -33.46
C GLU A 337 -11.65 17.65 -33.54
N LEU A 338 -12.44 17.89 -34.59
CA LEU A 338 -13.72 17.23 -34.87
C LEU A 338 -13.58 16.38 -36.14
N THR A 339 -13.64 15.06 -36.00
CA THR A 339 -13.58 14.10 -37.11
C THR A 339 -14.98 13.57 -37.42
N LEU A 340 -15.31 13.47 -38.71
CA LEU A 340 -16.60 12.98 -39.18
C LEU A 340 -16.41 11.64 -39.88
N GLY A 341 -16.72 10.53 -39.21
CA GLY A 341 -16.48 9.18 -39.70
C GLY A 341 -15.00 8.92 -39.96
N ASP A 342 -14.69 8.47 -41.18
CA ASP A 342 -13.36 8.29 -41.74
C ASP A 342 -12.90 9.49 -42.60
N ARG A 343 -13.65 10.59 -42.58
CA ARG A 343 -13.40 11.79 -43.40
C ARG A 343 -12.45 12.78 -42.72
N THR A 344 -12.22 13.90 -43.39
CA THR A 344 -11.40 15.04 -42.97
C THR A 344 -11.76 15.54 -41.57
N SER A 345 -10.73 15.83 -40.75
CA SER A 345 -10.86 16.55 -39.49
C SER A 345 -11.12 18.04 -39.70
N TYR A 346 -11.93 18.62 -38.82
CA TYR A 346 -12.21 20.04 -38.71
C TYR A 346 -11.70 20.57 -37.39
N PHE A 347 -11.36 21.86 -37.33
CA PHE A 347 -10.72 22.45 -36.17
C PHE A 347 -11.47 23.67 -35.67
N ALA A 348 -11.52 23.84 -34.35
CA ALA A 348 -12.02 25.02 -33.67
C ALA A 348 -11.22 25.26 -32.38
N THR A 349 -11.45 26.37 -31.71
CA THR A 349 -10.92 26.64 -30.37
C THR A 349 -12.09 26.96 -29.45
N ALA A 350 -12.09 26.37 -28.25
CA ALA A 350 -13.06 26.73 -27.23
C ALA A 350 -12.84 28.16 -26.75
N ASP A 351 -13.92 28.94 -26.69
CA ASP A 351 -13.88 30.32 -26.24
C ASP A 351 -13.57 30.44 -24.74
N VAL A 352 -13.54 31.67 -24.22
CA VAL A 352 -13.27 31.95 -22.80
C VAL A 352 -14.29 31.34 -21.83
N ASN A 353 -15.49 31.01 -22.33
CA ASN A 353 -16.55 30.34 -21.58
C ASN A 353 -16.55 28.82 -21.82
N GLY A 354 -15.62 28.30 -22.61
CA GLY A 354 -15.49 26.89 -22.95
C GLY A 354 -16.38 26.43 -24.10
N ASN A 355 -17.10 27.32 -24.80
CA ASN A 355 -17.95 26.92 -25.92
C ASN A 355 -17.13 26.83 -27.21
N TRP A 356 -17.42 25.83 -28.05
CA TRP A 356 -16.82 25.71 -29.37
C TRP A 356 -17.89 25.39 -30.42
N THR A 357 -17.63 25.75 -31.68
CA THR A 357 -18.50 25.43 -32.81
C THR A 357 -17.66 25.26 -34.08
N VAL A 358 -17.93 24.18 -34.81
CA VAL A 358 -17.43 23.93 -36.16
C VAL A 358 -18.59 24.09 -37.12
N GLY A 359 -18.47 24.99 -38.10
CA GLY A 359 -19.47 25.22 -39.15
C GLY A 359 -19.06 24.66 -40.51
N GLY A 360 -19.92 24.85 -41.52
CA GLY A 360 -19.65 24.42 -42.90
C GLY A 360 -19.71 22.90 -43.09
N LEU A 361 -20.44 22.21 -42.23
CA LEU A 361 -20.49 20.74 -42.21
C LEU A 361 -21.55 20.20 -43.18
N ASN A 362 -21.26 19.04 -43.75
CA ASN A 362 -22.21 18.24 -44.51
C ASN A 362 -22.28 16.84 -43.88
N LEU A 363 -23.29 16.64 -43.03
CA LEU A 363 -23.46 15.45 -42.19
C LEU A 363 -24.40 14.42 -42.83
N PHE A 364 -24.01 13.14 -42.78
CA PHE A 364 -24.81 12.03 -43.29
C PHE A 364 -25.49 11.25 -42.17
N VAL A 365 -26.62 10.61 -42.47
CA VAL A 365 -27.34 9.76 -41.50
C VAL A 365 -26.45 8.61 -41.02
N GLY A 366 -26.42 8.37 -39.70
CA GLY A 366 -25.64 7.29 -39.09
C GLY A 366 -24.13 7.55 -39.01
N GLU A 367 -23.68 8.70 -39.52
CA GLU A 367 -22.29 9.09 -39.44
C GLU A 367 -21.85 9.30 -37.99
N THR A 368 -20.66 8.80 -37.65
CA THR A 368 -20.06 9.01 -36.32
C THR A 368 -19.32 10.33 -36.30
N ILE A 369 -19.59 11.16 -35.28
CA ILE A 369 -18.86 12.39 -35.01
C ILE A 369 -17.95 12.12 -33.82
N SER A 370 -16.67 12.43 -33.94
CA SER A 370 -15.66 12.26 -32.90
C SER A 370 -15.01 13.61 -32.59
N ALA A 371 -14.87 13.98 -31.32
CA ALA A 371 -14.17 15.21 -30.92
C ALA A 371 -13.09 14.94 -29.86
N THR A 372 -11.91 15.52 -30.05
CA THR A 372 -10.84 15.61 -29.04
C THR A 372 -10.54 17.07 -28.71
N ALA A 373 -9.85 17.30 -27.59
CA ALA A 373 -9.45 18.63 -27.15
C ALA A 373 -7.99 18.64 -26.67
N GLN A 374 -7.29 19.75 -26.89
CA GLN A 374 -5.95 19.98 -26.39
C GLN A 374 -5.78 21.39 -25.83
N THR A 375 -5.54 21.51 -24.53
CA THR A 375 -5.10 22.75 -23.89
C THR A 375 -3.58 22.92 -24.08
N PRO A 376 -3.06 24.15 -24.30
CA PRO A 376 -1.63 24.37 -24.42
C PRO A 376 -0.84 23.84 -23.21
N GLY A 377 0.18 23.02 -23.48
CA GLY A 377 1.01 22.39 -22.44
C GLY A 377 0.45 21.08 -21.87
N GLU A 378 -0.76 20.68 -22.28
CA GLU A 378 -1.43 19.45 -21.88
C GLU A 378 -1.40 18.39 -23.00
N ALA A 379 -1.54 17.12 -22.62
CA ALA A 379 -1.78 16.04 -23.55
C ALA A 379 -3.21 16.09 -24.13
N VAL A 380 -3.40 15.56 -25.33
CA VAL A 380 -4.71 15.47 -26.00
C VAL A 380 -5.67 14.61 -25.18
N SER A 381 -6.93 15.04 -25.09
CA SER A 381 -7.99 14.32 -24.40
C SER A 381 -8.38 13.02 -25.12
N PRO A 382 -9.03 12.04 -24.45
CA PRO A 382 -9.77 11.00 -25.16
C PRO A 382 -10.84 11.60 -26.07
N ALA A 383 -11.21 10.87 -27.12
CA ALA A 383 -12.31 11.25 -27.98
C ALA A 383 -13.67 11.04 -27.31
N VAL A 384 -14.57 12.01 -27.45
CA VAL A 384 -16.02 11.82 -27.28
C VAL A 384 -16.64 11.51 -28.64
N THR A 385 -17.65 10.65 -28.68
CA THR A 385 -18.34 10.30 -29.94
C THR A 385 -19.85 10.42 -29.83
N THR A 386 -20.51 10.74 -30.94
CA THR A 386 -21.97 10.68 -31.12
C THR A 386 -22.30 10.27 -32.56
N THR A 387 -23.56 10.00 -32.87
CA THR A 387 -24.00 9.66 -34.23
C THR A 387 -25.04 10.64 -34.74
N VAL A 388 -25.06 10.84 -36.06
CA VAL A 388 -26.02 11.73 -36.72
C VAL A 388 -27.36 11.02 -36.87
N LEU A 389 -28.40 11.57 -36.23
CA LEU A 389 -29.74 11.02 -36.25
C LEU A 389 -30.52 11.43 -37.50
N ASN A 390 -31.24 10.48 -38.11
CA ASN A 390 -32.21 10.76 -39.17
C ASN A 390 -33.57 11.22 -38.62
N GLN A 391 -33.57 12.32 -37.87
CA GLN A 391 -34.77 12.83 -37.21
C GLN A 391 -34.85 14.35 -37.37
N THR A 392 -36.07 14.88 -37.45
CA THR A 392 -36.29 16.34 -37.39
C THR A 392 -36.07 16.84 -35.96
N PRO A 393 -35.34 17.95 -35.75
CA PRO A 393 -35.24 18.58 -34.44
C PRO A 393 -36.61 18.91 -33.84
N THR A 394 -36.76 18.78 -32.51
CA THR A 394 -37.98 19.16 -31.80
C THR A 394 -38.35 20.62 -32.07
N PRO A 395 -39.56 20.92 -32.58
CA PRO A 395 -40.02 22.29 -32.75
C PRO A 395 -40.27 22.97 -31.40
N ALA A 396 -40.16 24.29 -31.34
CA ALA A 396 -40.54 25.09 -30.20
C ALA A 396 -41.92 25.72 -30.38
N ILE A 397 -42.63 25.96 -29.28
CA ILE A 397 -43.88 26.73 -29.22
C ILE A 397 -43.56 28.09 -28.60
N ASN A 398 -44.09 29.17 -29.16
CA ASN A 398 -44.05 30.48 -28.52
C ASN A 398 -44.90 30.45 -27.25
N THR A 399 -44.26 30.47 -26.09
CA THR A 399 -44.92 30.47 -24.78
C THR A 399 -44.79 31.82 -24.09
N PRO A 400 -45.75 32.20 -23.23
CA PRO A 400 -46.99 31.48 -22.90
C PRO A 400 -48.07 31.56 -23.99
N VAL A 401 -48.88 30.50 -24.13
CA VAL A 401 -50.09 30.49 -24.97
C VAL A 401 -51.30 30.75 -24.08
N TYR A 402 -52.05 31.83 -24.34
CA TYR A 402 -53.17 32.25 -23.49
C TYR A 402 -54.53 31.73 -23.98
N ALA A 403 -55.45 31.53 -23.05
CA ALA A 403 -56.85 31.25 -23.36
C ALA A 403 -57.46 32.36 -24.23
N GLY A 404 -58.30 31.98 -25.20
CA GLY A 404 -58.85 32.86 -26.23
C GLY A 404 -58.00 32.98 -27.49
N ALA A 405 -56.76 32.49 -27.50
CA ALA A 405 -55.94 32.48 -28.72
C ALA A 405 -56.60 31.64 -29.83
N THR A 406 -56.60 32.18 -31.05
CA THR A 406 -57.08 31.51 -32.27
C THR A 406 -55.95 31.19 -33.26
N SER A 407 -54.71 31.40 -32.81
CA SER A 407 -53.49 31.02 -33.52
C SER A 407 -52.39 30.63 -32.54
N VAL A 408 -51.50 29.75 -32.99
CA VAL A 408 -50.29 29.34 -32.26
C VAL A 408 -49.13 29.37 -33.24
N GLY A 409 -47.98 29.88 -32.79
CA GLY A 409 -46.76 29.90 -33.57
C GLY A 409 -45.56 29.42 -32.77
N GLY A 410 -44.43 29.31 -33.46
CA GLY A 410 -43.19 28.84 -32.87
C GLY A 410 -42.07 28.76 -33.89
N THR A 411 -41.05 27.97 -33.56
CA THR A 411 -39.93 27.66 -34.45
C THR A 411 -39.83 26.16 -34.72
N ALA A 412 -39.30 25.80 -35.89
CA ALA A 412 -39.03 24.43 -36.30
C ALA A 412 -37.88 24.44 -37.32
N ALA A 413 -37.42 23.26 -37.76
CA ALA A 413 -36.50 23.19 -38.89
C ALA A 413 -37.12 23.85 -40.14
N GLY A 414 -36.33 24.63 -40.87
CA GLY A 414 -36.80 25.39 -42.02
C GLY A 414 -37.43 24.49 -43.09
N ASN A 415 -38.58 24.91 -43.63
CA ASN A 415 -39.38 24.14 -44.60
C ASN A 415 -39.96 22.80 -44.08
N ALA A 416 -39.86 22.50 -42.79
CA ALA A 416 -40.48 21.30 -42.21
C ALA A 416 -42.02 21.45 -42.17
N THR A 417 -42.73 20.33 -42.35
CA THR A 417 -44.16 20.26 -42.05
C THR A 417 -44.34 20.22 -40.54
N VAL A 418 -45.09 21.17 -40.00
CA VAL A 418 -45.42 21.27 -38.59
C VAL A 418 -46.84 20.77 -38.37
N THR A 419 -47.00 19.83 -37.45
CA THR A 419 -48.28 19.24 -37.09
C THR A 419 -48.62 19.62 -35.66
N LEU A 420 -49.62 20.49 -35.50
CA LEU A 420 -50.18 20.93 -34.23
C LEU A 420 -51.41 20.09 -33.89
N SER A 421 -51.41 19.45 -32.73
CA SER A 421 -52.56 18.77 -32.15
C SER A 421 -53.14 19.58 -31.00
N VAL A 422 -54.44 19.87 -31.08
CA VAL A 422 -55.22 20.58 -30.07
C VAL A 422 -56.43 19.73 -29.71
N ALA A 423 -56.49 19.18 -28.50
CA ALA A 423 -57.58 18.31 -28.03
C ALA A 423 -57.98 17.20 -29.04
N GLY A 424 -56.99 16.56 -29.67
CA GLY A 424 -57.20 15.48 -30.64
C GLY A 424 -57.48 15.94 -32.08
N SER A 425 -57.75 17.22 -32.31
CA SER A 425 -57.82 17.80 -33.67
C SER A 425 -56.42 18.12 -34.18
N VAL A 426 -56.17 17.89 -35.47
CA VAL A 426 -54.85 18.07 -36.09
C VAL A 426 -54.88 19.21 -37.09
N TYR A 427 -53.89 20.08 -37.00
CA TYR A 427 -53.68 21.24 -37.87
C TYR A 427 -52.26 21.21 -38.42
N ASN A 428 -52.10 21.46 -39.72
CA ASN A 428 -50.79 21.47 -40.37
C ASN A 428 -50.41 22.87 -40.82
N ALA A 429 -49.13 23.19 -40.69
CA ALA A 429 -48.49 24.35 -41.27
C ALA A 429 -47.13 23.93 -41.85
N THR A 430 -46.52 24.81 -42.63
CA THR A 430 -45.14 24.63 -43.08
C THR A 430 -44.30 25.73 -42.45
N ALA A 431 -43.18 25.35 -41.83
CA ALA A 431 -42.22 26.34 -41.34
C ALA A 431 -41.60 27.09 -42.53
N SER A 432 -41.42 28.40 -42.37
CA SER A 432 -40.70 29.20 -43.35
C SER A 432 -39.25 28.71 -43.52
N ALA A 433 -38.55 29.19 -44.54
CA ALA A 433 -37.12 28.89 -44.69
C ALA A 433 -36.29 29.34 -43.46
N ALA A 434 -36.74 30.38 -42.75
CA ALA A 434 -36.14 30.87 -41.52
C ALA A 434 -36.59 30.08 -40.26
N GLY A 435 -37.45 29.07 -40.41
CA GLY A 435 -37.88 28.19 -39.33
C GLY A 435 -39.07 28.69 -38.52
N THR A 436 -39.70 29.81 -38.89
CA THR A 436 -40.91 30.30 -38.20
C THR A 436 -42.16 29.61 -38.74
N TRP A 437 -43.09 29.22 -37.87
CA TRP A 437 -44.39 28.65 -38.29
C TRP A 437 -45.54 29.26 -37.50
N THR A 438 -46.73 29.26 -38.09
CA THR A 438 -47.97 29.69 -37.43
C THR A 438 -49.13 28.88 -37.97
N VAL A 439 -49.95 28.36 -37.07
CA VAL A 439 -51.27 27.79 -37.36
C VAL A 439 -52.30 28.82 -36.94
N SER A 440 -53.13 29.27 -37.88
CA SER A 440 -54.21 30.24 -37.67
C SER A 440 -55.57 29.59 -37.89
N GLY A 441 -56.64 30.22 -37.39
CA GLY A 441 -58.01 29.71 -37.56
C GLY A 441 -58.35 28.57 -36.60
N LEU A 442 -57.65 28.48 -35.47
CA LEU A 442 -58.00 27.56 -34.40
C LEU A 442 -59.30 28.02 -33.72
N PRO A 443 -60.15 27.09 -33.25
CA PRO A 443 -61.14 27.41 -32.24
C PRO A 443 -60.47 28.08 -31.03
N ALA A 444 -61.17 29.03 -30.39
CA ALA A 444 -60.64 29.75 -29.24
C ALA A 444 -60.15 28.76 -28.16
N LEU A 445 -58.86 28.79 -27.86
CA LEU A 445 -58.24 27.87 -26.92
C LEU A 445 -58.74 28.12 -25.49
N THR A 446 -58.86 27.06 -24.70
CA THR A 446 -59.37 27.12 -23.32
C THR A 446 -58.25 26.97 -22.29
N ALA A 447 -58.38 27.61 -21.13
CA ALA A 447 -57.40 27.48 -20.06
C ALA A 447 -57.29 26.01 -19.58
N GLY A 448 -56.07 25.52 -19.40
CA GLY A 448 -55.79 24.13 -19.04
C GLY A 448 -55.74 23.16 -20.23
N GLN A 449 -56.03 23.61 -21.45
CA GLN A 449 -55.94 22.78 -22.65
C GLN A 449 -54.47 22.48 -22.99
N THR A 450 -54.14 21.21 -23.22
CA THR A 450 -52.82 20.82 -23.71
C THR A 450 -52.77 20.93 -25.24
N ILE A 451 -51.70 21.53 -25.75
CA ILE A 451 -51.37 21.51 -27.17
C ILE A 451 -50.04 20.78 -27.35
N SER A 452 -49.93 20.03 -28.44
CA SER A 452 -48.77 19.23 -28.80
C SER A 452 -48.35 19.56 -30.22
N VAL A 453 -47.06 19.79 -30.47
CA VAL A 453 -46.54 20.05 -31.81
C VAL A 453 -45.40 19.11 -32.15
N THR A 454 -45.42 18.58 -33.36
CA THR A 454 -44.31 17.86 -33.98
C THR A 454 -43.93 18.53 -35.28
N ALA A 455 -42.71 18.27 -35.77
CA ALA A 455 -42.25 18.71 -37.07
C ALA A 455 -41.62 17.54 -37.84
N GLN A 456 -41.73 17.59 -39.17
CA GLN A 456 -41.09 16.64 -40.07
C GLN A 456 -40.47 17.36 -41.27
N SER A 457 -39.14 17.34 -41.34
CA SER A 457 -38.38 17.70 -42.53
C SER A 457 -38.44 16.57 -43.57
N PRO A 458 -38.46 16.89 -44.87
CA PRO A 458 -38.48 15.88 -45.93
C PRO A 458 -37.37 14.83 -45.79
N GLY A 459 -37.74 13.55 -45.82
CA GLY A 459 -36.81 12.42 -45.76
C GLY A 459 -36.29 12.04 -44.37
N THR A 460 -36.79 12.66 -43.30
CA THR A 460 -36.40 12.35 -41.91
C THR A 460 -37.56 11.78 -41.09
N ALA A 461 -37.25 11.12 -39.97
CA ALA A 461 -38.27 10.76 -38.98
C ALA A 461 -38.87 12.01 -38.31
N VAL A 462 -40.13 11.88 -37.87
CA VAL A 462 -40.86 12.93 -37.14
C VAL A 462 -40.10 13.26 -35.84
N SER A 463 -40.08 14.55 -35.48
CA SER A 463 -39.51 15.02 -34.23
C SER A 463 -40.21 14.41 -33.02
N PRO A 464 -39.56 14.39 -31.84
CA PRO A 464 -40.30 14.30 -30.58
C PRO A 464 -41.38 15.39 -30.51
N ALA A 465 -42.44 15.12 -29.75
CA ALA A 465 -43.51 16.09 -29.52
C ALA A 465 -43.11 17.13 -28.46
N GLN A 466 -43.31 18.40 -28.77
CA GLN A 466 -43.25 19.48 -27.79
C GLN A 466 -44.67 19.79 -27.30
N THR A 467 -44.89 19.77 -25.99
CA THR A 467 -46.19 20.07 -25.38
C THR A 467 -46.15 21.33 -24.54
N THR A 468 -47.25 22.07 -24.51
CA THR A 468 -47.48 23.13 -23.51
C THR A 468 -48.94 23.17 -23.09
N THR A 469 -49.21 23.78 -21.94
CA THR A 469 -50.57 23.96 -21.43
C THR A 469 -50.98 25.41 -21.64
N VAL A 470 -52.17 25.61 -22.19
CA VAL A 470 -52.76 26.94 -22.38
C VAL A 470 -53.03 27.55 -21.01
N VAL A 471 -52.43 28.70 -20.76
CA VAL A 471 -52.57 29.40 -19.49
C VAL A 471 -53.83 30.27 -19.51
N GLY A 472 -54.49 30.37 -18.35
CA GLY A 472 -55.59 31.31 -18.19
C GLY A 472 -55.12 32.74 -18.43
N HIS A 473 -55.91 33.51 -19.16
CA HIS A 473 -55.72 34.96 -19.22
C HIS A 473 -56.45 35.54 -18.01
N ALA A 474 -55.72 36.02 -16.99
CA ALA A 474 -56.34 36.84 -15.96
C ALA A 474 -56.77 38.13 -16.64
N ALA A 475 -58.08 38.40 -16.74
CA ALA A 475 -58.55 39.71 -17.16
C ALA A 475 -57.84 40.77 -16.29
N PRO A 476 -57.31 41.87 -16.88
CA PRO A 476 -56.82 42.98 -16.07
C PRO A 476 -57.92 43.39 -15.10
N GLN A 477 -57.71 43.21 -13.81
CA GLN A 477 -58.64 43.72 -12.81
C GLN A 477 -58.54 45.24 -12.87
N THR A 478 -59.66 45.93 -13.06
CA THR A 478 -59.70 47.39 -12.90
C THR A 478 -59.26 47.70 -11.47
N PRO A 479 -58.19 48.49 -11.26
CA PRO A 479 -57.76 48.86 -9.91
C PRO A 479 -58.94 49.38 -9.08
N ALA A 480 -59.03 48.92 -7.83
CA ALA A 480 -60.11 49.34 -6.94
C ALA A 480 -60.08 50.88 -6.76
N PRO A 481 -61.24 51.56 -6.79
CA PRO A 481 -61.30 52.98 -6.51
C PRO A 481 -60.88 53.25 -5.06
N ALA A 482 -60.17 54.34 -4.83
CA ALA A 482 -59.73 54.76 -3.50
C ALA A 482 -60.54 55.98 -3.03
N ILE A 483 -60.97 55.99 -1.77
CA ILE A 483 -61.58 57.15 -1.12
C ILE A 483 -60.50 57.92 -0.38
N ASN A 484 -60.48 59.24 -0.50
CA ASN A 484 -59.59 60.08 0.30
C ASN A 484 -60.10 60.12 1.74
N THR A 485 -59.32 59.55 2.67
CA THR A 485 -59.63 59.50 4.10
C THR A 485 -58.77 60.47 4.91
N PRO A 486 -59.25 60.98 6.06
CA PRO A 486 -60.57 60.72 6.67
C PRO A 486 -61.71 61.55 6.06
N VAL A 487 -62.91 60.97 6.00
CA VAL A 487 -64.17 61.69 5.70
C VAL A 487 -64.84 62.05 7.03
N TYR A 488 -65.09 63.33 7.27
CA TYR A 488 -65.63 63.81 8.55
C TYR A 488 -67.17 63.85 8.57
N ALA A 489 -67.74 63.75 9.76
CA ALA A 489 -69.19 63.82 9.96
C ALA A 489 -69.76 65.16 9.47
N GLY A 490 -70.85 65.10 8.69
CA GLY A 490 -71.47 66.27 8.07
C GLY A 490 -70.90 66.66 6.70
N ALA A 491 -69.94 65.90 6.16
CA ALA A 491 -69.46 66.12 4.80
C ALA A 491 -70.59 65.95 3.78
N THR A 492 -70.73 66.94 2.89
CA THR A 492 -71.71 66.94 1.80
C THR A 492 -71.15 66.38 0.49
N SER A 493 -69.88 66.00 0.46
CA SER A 493 -69.21 65.38 -0.68
C SER A 493 -68.07 64.45 -0.25
N VAL A 494 -67.75 63.47 -1.10
CA VAL A 494 -66.63 62.52 -0.92
C VAL A 494 -65.80 62.51 -2.19
N ASN A 495 -64.49 62.60 -2.06
CA ASN A 495 -63.55 62.58 -3.18
C ASN A 495 -62.67 61.34 -3.14
N GLY A 496 -62.22 60.90 -4.32
CA GLY A 496 -61.40 59.70 -4.47
C GLY A 496 -60.72 59.64 -5.83
N THR A 497 -59.98 58.56 -6.07
CA THR A 497 -59.34 58.28 -7.36
C THR A 497 -59.82 56.94 -7.91
N ALA A 498 -59.99 56.89 -9.24
CA ALA A 498 -60.31 55.67 -9.97
C ALA A 498 -59.63 55.71 -11.35
N PRO A 499 -59.39 54.56 -12.00
CA PRO A 499 -58.90 54.52 -13.38
C PRO A 499 -59.79 55.32 -14.34
N GLY A 500 -59.19 55.95 -15.36
CA GLY A 500 -59.93 56.76 -16.34
C GLY A 500 -61.05 55.98 -17.02
N ASN A 501 -62.20 56.62 -17.21
CA ASN A 501 -63.43 56.04 -17.78
C ASN A 501 -64.08 54.90 -16.97
N ALA A 502 -63.64 54.66 -15.72
CA ALA A 502 -64.32 53.72 -14.83
C ALA A 502 -65.67 54.27 -14.35
N THR A 503 -66.67 53.40 -14.24
CA THR A 503 -67.91 53.72 -13.52
C THR A 503 -67.66 53.55 -12.03
N VAL A 504 -67.78 54.63 -11.26
CA VAL A 504 -67.61 54.61 -9.80
C VAL A 504 -68.98 54.60 -9.14
N THR A 505 -69.21 53.64 -8.26
CA THR A 505 -70.42 53.59 -7.41
C THR A 505 -69.98 53.88 -5.97
N LEU A 506 -70.56 54.91 -5.36
CA LEU A 506 -70.36 55.22 -3.94
C LEU A 506 -71.62 54.78 -3.18
N SER A 507 -71.45 53.86 -2.23
CA SER A 507 -72.52 53.48 -1.29
C SER A 507 -72.25 54.08 0.08
N VAL A 508 -73.28 54.63 0.73
CA VAL A 508 -73.20 55.15 2.11
C VAL A 508 -74.08 54.27 2.99
N ASN A 509 -73.49 53.64 4.02
CA ASN A 509 -74.18 52.67 4.89
C ASN A 509 -74.83 51.48 4.16
N GLY A 510 -74.28 51.07 3.02
CA GLY A 510 -74.73 49.88 2.27
C GLY A 510 -75.91 50.12 1.31
N THR A 511 -76.31 51.37 1.09
CA THR A 511 -77.20 51.78 -0.01
C THR A 511 -76.47 52.56 -1.07
#